data_AF-A0A8T5N1J4-F1
#
_entry.id   AF-A0A8T5N1J4-F1
#
_cell.length_a   1.000
_cell.length_b   1.000
_cell.length_c   1.000
_cell.angle_alpha   90.00
_cell.angle_beta   90.00
_cell.angle_gamma   90.00
#
_symmetry.space_group_name_H-M   'P 1'
#
loop_
_entity.id
_entity.type
_entity.pdbx_description
1 polymer ?
#
loop_
_entity_poly.entity_id
_entity_poly.type
_entity_poly.pdbx_seq_one_letter_code
_entity_poly.pdbx_strand_id
1 'polypeptide(L)'
;MMKSKITAENLNELKSKTKDKFTLFLINKLIKDINSDKRNNFYETLDYERITNLVKKEEIRNKIKKSKKISSEILVYVFEIKCGNKKRNLEIKNNWLVSDLADIIIGLFNHEPMHLYEFKLKNHSFGPECDEWKEMFDYPDNIRIDSAFNSIDFREGDIGEFIYDFGDNIKHKIKLVEIKKIKDKNQKVS
;
A
#
# COMPACT_ATOMS: atom_id res chain seq x y z
N MET A 1 -11.50 9.81 24.22
CA MET A 1 -10.78 10.72 23.30
C MET A 1 -11.62 11.95 23.09
N MET A 2 -11.08 13.15 23.37
CA MET A 2 -11.78 14.41 23.07
C MET A 2 -11.89 14.55 21.54
N LYS A 3 -13.12 14.51 21.00
CA LYS A 3 -13.39 14.87 19.60
C LYS A 3 -13.08 16.36 19.46
N SER A 4 -11.96 16.72 18.85
CA SER A 4 -11.73 18.10 18.43
C SER A 4 -12.90 18.51 17.53
N LYS A 5 -13.47 19.69 17.77
CA LYS A 5 -14.56 20.21 16.95
C LYS A 5 -14.03 20.38 15.54
N ILE A 6 -14.72 19.83 14.53
CA ILE A 6 -14.33 19.98 13.13
C ILE A 6 -14.56 21.44 12.74
N THR A 7 -13.49 22.13 12.33
CA THR A 7 -13.50 23.55 11.95
C THR A 7 -13.02 23.74 10.52
N ALA A 8 -13.40 24.86 9.91
CA ALA A 8 -12.88 25.26 8.60
C ALA A 8 -11.35 25.44 8.61
N GLU A 9 -10.79 25.88 9.74
CA GLU A 9 -9.34 26.00 9.94
C GLU A 9 -8.63 24.64 9.82
N ASN A 10 -9.11 23.61 10.54
CA ASN A 10 -8.54 22.26 10.48
C ASN A 10 -8.63 21.68 9.05
N LEU A 11 -9.72 21.97 8.33
CA LEU A 11 -9.90 21.54 6.95
C LEU A 11 -8.98 22.28 5.98
N ASN A 12 -8.75 23.58 6.19
CA ASN A 12 -7.79 24.37 5.40
C ASN A 12 -6.35 23.93 5.66
N GLU A 13 -6.00 23.51 6.88
CA GLU A 13 -4.71 22.90 7.17
C GLU A 13 -4.51 21.61 6.36
N LEU A 14 -5.50 20.70 6.38
CA LEU A 14 -5.47 19.48 5.57
C LEU A 14 -5.38 19.79 4.06
N LYS A 15 -6.11 20.81 3.59
CA LYS A 15 -6.08 21.28 2.20
C LYS A 15 -4.68 21.68 1.75
N SER A 16 -3.89 22.27 2.63
CA SER A 16 -2.51 22.68 2.34
C SER A 16 -1.53 21.51 2.21
N LYS A 17 -1.88 20.33 2.74
CA LYS A 17 -1.04 19.13 2.79
C LYS A 17 -1.27 18.18 1.60
N THR A 18 -2.33 18.39 0.82
CA THR A 18 -2.71 17.53 -0.32
C THR A 18 -2.67 18.29 -1.65
N LYS A 19 -2.22 17.61 -2.70
CA LYS A 19 -2.37 18.07 -4.09
C LYS A 19 -3.39 17.22 -4.87
N ASP A 20 -3.98 16.22 -4.22
CA ASP A 20 -4.92 15.31 -4.85
C ASP A 20 -6.28 15.97 -5.11
N LYS A 21 -6.71 16.00 -6.37
CA LYS A 21 -7.96 16.68 -6.78
C LYS A 21 -9.21 16.11 -6.09
N PHE A 22 -9.24 14.80 -5.83
CA PHE A 22 -10.39 14.15 -5.20
C PHE A 22 -10.43 14.48 -3.69
N THR A 23 -9.29 14.37 -2.99
CA THR A 23 -9.19 14.79 -1.59
C THR A 23 -9.54 16.27 -1.43
N LEU A 24 -9.06 17.14 -2.33
CA LEU A 24 -9.42 18.57 -2.35
C LEU A 24 -10.92 18.79 -2.55
N PHE A 25 -11.56 18.00 -3.43
CA PHE A 25 -13.01 18.04 -3.62
C PHE A 25 -13.75 17.67 -2.32
N LEU A 26 -13.38 16.58 -1.66
CA LEU A 26 -13.97 16.15 -0.39
C LEU A 26 -13.81 17.20 0.70
N ILE A 27 -12.63 17.82 0.82
CA ILE A 27 -12.39 18.91 1.77
C ILE A 27 -13.33 20.09 1.51
N ASN A 28 -13.42 20.55 0.25
CA ASN A 28 -14.30 21.66 -0.10
C ASN A 28 -15.78 21.34 0.12
N LYS A 29 -16.20 20.08 -0.08
CA LYS A 29 -17.55 19.61 0.22
C LYS A 29 -17.80 19.70 1.74
N LEU A 30 -16.93 19.13 2.56
CA LEU A 30 -17.08 19.15 4.02
C LEU A 30 -17.07 20.58 4.58
N ILE A 31 -16.26 21.50 4.02
CA ILE A 31 -16.29 22.93 4.37
C ILE A 31 -17.67 23.54 4.11
N LYS A 32 -18.36 23.16 3.03
CA LYS A 32 -19.73 23.63 2.77
C LYS A 32 -20.72 23.03 3.76
N ASP A 33 -20.58 21.74 4.04
CA ASP A 33 -21.50 21.00 4.91
C ASP A 33 -21.47 21.52 6.36
N ILE A 34 -20.29 21.84 6.92
CA ILE A 34 -20.17 22.41 8.27
C ILE A 34 -20.69 23.84 8.41
N ASN A 35 -20.85 24.56 7.28
CA ASN A 35 -21.38 25.92 7.22
C ASN A 35 -22.85 25.97 6.78
N SER A 36 -23.46 24.82 6.52
CA SER A 36 -24.86 24.70 6.11
C SER A 36 -25.79 24.67 7.32
N ASP A 37 -27.03 25.10 7.15
CA ASP A 37 -28.05 25.04 8.22
C ASP A 37 -28.50 23.60 8.53
N LYS A 38 -28.20 22.64 7.64
CA LYS A 38 -28.54 21.21 7.75
C LYS A 38 -27.35 20.36 8.18
N ARG A 39 -26.65 20.78 9.23
CA ARG A 39 -25.47 20.07 9.74
C ARG A 39 -25.81 18.69 10.26
N ASN A 40 -24.89 17.76 10.05
CA ASN A 40 -24.97 16.43 10.65
C ASN A 40 -23.58 16.02 11.15
N ASN A 41 -23.37 16.21 12.45
CA ASN A 41 -22.08 15.95 13.11
C ASN A 41 -21.58 14.50 12.91
N PHE A 42 -22.48 13.52 12.72
CA PHE A 42 -22.08 12.14 12.51
C PHE A 42 -21.41 11.97 11.13
N TYR A 43 -22.07 12.42 10.06
CA TYR A 43 -21.50 12.37 8.71
C TYR A 43 -20.26 13.25 8.57
N GLU A 44 -20.26 14.43 9.21
CA GLU A 44 -19.08 15.31 9.25
C GLU A 44 -17.87 14.60 9.87
N THR A 45 -18.08 13.82 10.94
CA THR A 45 -17.01 13.04 11.58
C THR A 45 -16.44 11.98 10.64
N LEU A 46 -17.31 11.21 9.98
CA LEU A 46 -16.90 10.17 9.03
C LEU A 46 -16.13 10.76 7.85
N ASP A 47 -16.61 11.87 7.28
CA ASP A 47 -15.92 12.54 6.18
C ASP A 47 -14.58 13.12 6.61
N TYR A 48 -14.49 13.70 7.82
CA TYR A 48 -13.22 14.21 8.35
C TYR A 48 -12.18 13.10 8.56
N GLU A 49 -12.59 11.96 9.12
CA GLU A 49 -11.73 10.78 9.29
C GLU A 49 -11.25 10.24 7.94
N ARG A 50 -12.17 10.10 6.97
CA ARG A 50 -11.85 9.70 5.59
C ARG A 50 -10.85 10.63 4.94
N ILE A 51 -11.06 11.95 4.99
CA ILE A 51 -10.15 12.96 4.44
C ILE A 51 -8.77 12.87 5.11
N THR A 52 -8.73 12.79 6.44
CA THR A 52 -7.47 12.71 7.19
C THR A 52 -6.67 11.48 6.77
N ASN A 53 -7.35 10.33 6.61
CA ASN A 53 -6.72 9.10 6.10
C ASN A 53 -6.19 9.29 4.67
N LEU A 54 -6.95 9.92 3.77
CA LEU A 54 -6.51 10.19 2.39
C LEU A 54 -5.27 11.09 2.33
N VAL A 55 -5.24 12.18 3.11
CA VAL A 55 -4.07 13.08 3.19
C VAL A 55 -2.85 12.31 3.71
N LYS A 56 -3.02 11.51 4.77
CA LYS A 56 -1.94 10.70 5.34
C LYS A 56 -1.42 9.67 4.32
N LYS A 57 -2.29 9.00 3.58
CA LYS A 57 -1.92 8.08 2.49
C LYS A 57 -1.10 8.81 1.41
N GLU A 58 -1.52 10.01 0.98
CA GLU A 58 -0.76 10.81 0.00
C GLU A 58 0.63 11.20 0.52
N GLU A 59 0.74 11.66 1.77
CA GLU A 59 2.03 12.00 2.37
C GLU A 59 3.00 10.81 2.36
N ILE A 60 2.52 9.63 2.72
CA ILE A 60 3.39 8.45 2.74
C ILE A 60 3.75 8.02 1.32
N ARG A 61 2.80 8.00 0.37
CA ARG A 61 3.08 7.75 -1.06
C ARG A 61 4.17 8.70 -1.58
N ASN A 62 4.14 9.97 -1.20
CA ASN A 62 5.16 10.95 -1.58
C ASN A 62 6.53 10.66 -0.95
N LYS A 63 6.58 10.19 0.29
CA LYS A 63 7.83 9.74 0.93
C LYS A 63 8.43 8.54 0.20
N ILE A 64 7.60 7.56 -0.15
CA ILE A 64 8.01 6.38 -0.91
C ILE A 64 8.53 6.74 -2.30
N LYS A 65 7.83 7.62 -3.03
CA LYS A 65 8.28 8.10 -4.35
C LYS A 65 9.64 8.80 -4.28
N LYS A 66 9.93 9.49 -3.17
CA LYS A 66 11.21 10.18 -2.93
C LYS A 66 12.32 9.24 -2.44
N SER A 67 11.99 8.11 -1.81
CA SER A 67 12.96 7.13 -1.31
C SER A 67 13.56 6.24 -2.40
N LYS A 68 13.51 6.66 -3.68
CA LYS A 68 14.13 6.01 -4.84
C LYS A 68 15.66 6.05 -4.75
N LYS A 69 16.23 5.32 -3.79
CA LYS A 69 17.64 4.93 -3.81
C LYS A 69 17.69 3.59 -4.52
N ILE A 70 18.01 3.59 -5.81
CA ILE A 70 18.27 2.35 -6.55
C ILE A 70 19.51 1.75 -5.92
N SER A 71 19.36 0.62 -5.22
CA SER A 71 20.51 -0.14 -4.79
C SER A 71 21.23 -0.64 -6.05
N SER A 72 22.54 -0.39 -6.14
CA SER A 72 23.39 -0.99 -7.18
C SER A 72 23.53 -2.50 -6.98
N GLU A 73 23.06 -3.03 -5.86
CA GLU A 73 23.14 -4.44 -5.50
C GLU A 73 21.85 -5.17 -5.87
N ILE A 74 22.00 -6.31 -6.55
CA ILE A 74 20.90 -7.22 -6.81
C ILE A 74 20.65 -8.03 -5.55
N LEU A 75 19.48 -7.83 -4.94
CA LEU A 75 19.00 -8.62 -3.83
C LEU A 75 17.89 -9.57 -4.30
N VAL A 76 17.80 -10.74 -3.71
CA VAL A 76 16.73 -11.71 -3.92
C VAL A 76 16.02 -11.94 -2.60
N TYR A 77 14.72 -11.67 -2.60
CA TYR A 77 13.83 -11.89 -1.46
C TYR A 77 13.24 -13.29 -1.57
N VAL A 78 13.43 -14.09 -0.53
CA VAL A 78 12.93 -15.47 -0.45
C VAL A 78 11.72 -15.51 0.48
N PHE A 79 10.60 -15.95 -0.06
CA PHE A 79 9.33 -16.04 0.63
C PHE A 79 8.90 -17.47 0.85
N GLU A 80 8.28 -17.70 2.00
CA GLU A 80 7.39 -18.84 2.24
C GLU A 80 5.95 -18.34 2.18
N ILE A 81 5.13 -18.95 1.32
CA ILE A 81 3.73 -18.59 1.12
C ILE A 81 2.85 -19.80 1.43
N LYS A 82 1.80 -19.59 2.21
CA LYS A 82 0.85 -20.64 2.63
C LYS A 82 -0.59 -20.23 2.34
N CYS A 83 -1.36 -21.13 1.75
CA CYS A 83 -2.81 -21.00 1.57
C CYS A 83 -3.47 -22.35 1.86
N GLY A 84 -4.30 -22.41 2.91
CA GLY A 84 -4.81 -23.67 3.45
C GLY A 84 -3.66 -24.64 3.78
N ASN A 85 -3.74 -25.86 3.22
CA ASN A 85 -2.71 -26.90 3.41
C ASN A 85 -1.56 -26.82 2.39
N LYS A 86 -1.60 -25.89 1.43
CA LYS A 86 -0.56 -25.74 0.40
C LYS A 86 0.52 -24.76 0.89
N LYS A 87 1.78 -25.15 0.72
CA LYS A 87 2.96 -24.31 0.96
C LYS A 87 3.78 -24.21 -0.33
N ARG A 88 4.28 -23.01 -0.62
CA ARG A 88 5.16 -22.70 -1.76
C ARG A 88 6.31 -21.81 -1.29
N ASN A 89 7.47 -21.97 -1.90
CA ASN A 89 8.59 -21.05 -1.73
C ASN A 89 8.75 -20.24 -3.00
N LEU A 90 9.06 -18.96 -2.87
CA LEU A 90 9.21 -18.03 -3.98
C LEU A 90 10.47 -17.20 -3.79
N GLU A 91 11.26 -17.05 -4.85
CA GLU A 91 12.35 -16.09 -4.91
C GLU A 91 12.02 -14.98 -5.90
N ILE A 92 12.19 -13.73 -5.49
CA ILE A 92 11.91 -12.56 -6.33
C ILE A 92 13.02 -11.52 -6.22
N LYS A 93 13.41 -10.93 -7.34
CA LYS A 93 14.48 -9.93 -7.36
C LYS A 93 13.97 -8.58 -6.86
N ASN A 94 14.87 -7.83 -6.23
CA ASN A 94 14.58 -6.53 -5.63
C ASN A 94 14.11 -5.45 -6.59
N ASN A 95 14.44 -5.59 -7.89
CA ASN A 95 14.06 -4.66 -8.93
C ASN A 95 12.70 -4.96 -9.58
N TRP A 96 12.05 -6.06 -9.21
CA TRP A 96 10.69 -6.39 -9.66
C TRP A 96 9.68 -5.53 -8.89
N LEU A 97 8.47 -5.42 -9.44
CA LEU A 97 7.36 -4.71 -8.83
C LEU A 97 6.63 -5.59 -7.80
N VAL A 98 5.90 -4.95 -6.89
CA VAL A 98 4.98 -5.66 -5.99
C VAL A 98 3.83 -6.32 -6.78
N SER A 99 3.43 -5.75 -7.92
CA SER A 99 2.49 -6.40 -8.85
C SER A 99 3.04 -7.71 -9.41
N ASP A 100 4.34 -7.78 -9.76
CA ASP A 100 4.95 -9.01 -10.26
C ASP A 100 4.95 -10.10 -9.18
N LEU A 101 5.08 -9.73 -7.90
CA LEU A 101 4.94 -10.65 -6.78
C LEU A 101 3.51 -11.24 -6.73
N ALA A 102 2.48 -10.44 -6.97
CA ALA A 102 1.09 -10.92 -7.00
C ALA A 102 0.88 -11.94 -8.12
N ASP A 103 1.31 -11.62 -9.34
CA ASP A 103 1.14 -12.48 -10.51
C ASP A 103 1.77 -13.87 -10.28
N ILE A 104 2.96 -13.90 -9.66
CA ILE A 104 3.60 -15.17 -9.32
C ILE A 104 2.82 -15.93 -8.25
N ILE A 105 2.30 -15.27 -7.21
CA ILE A 105 1.49 -15.94 -6.18
C ILE A 105 0.21 -16.53 -6.80
N ILE A 106 -0.47 -15.76 -7.64
CA ILE A 106 -1.67 -16.19 -8.39
C ILE A 106 -1.35 -17.45 -9.20
N GLY A 107 -0.25 -17.43 -9.96
CA GLY A 107 0.20 -18.59 -10.74
C GLY A 107 0.60 -19.79 -9.87
N LEU A 108 1.33 -19.59 -8.77
CA LEU A 108 1.82 -20.66 -7.89
C LEU A 108 0.71 -21.46 -7.20
N PHE A 109 -0.45 -20.82 -6.99
CA PHE A 109 -1.61 -21.41 -6.35
C PHE A 109 -2.73 -21.76 -7.34
N ASN A 110 -2.51 -21.53 -8.64
CA ASN A 110 -3.47 -21.75 -9.73
C ASN A 110 -4.79 -21.01 -9.52
N HIS A 111 -4.72 -19.74 -9.08
CA HIS A 111 -5.91 -18.90 -9.02
C HIS A 111 -6.28 -18.43 -10.42
N GLU A 112 -7.57 -18.22 -10.66
CA GLU A 112 -8.03 -17.55 -11.87
C GLU A 112 -7.47 -16.12 -11.91
N PRO A 113 -7.21 -15.52 -13.08
CA PRO A 113 -6.82 -14.12 -13.16
C PRO A 113 -8.03 -13.19 -12.93
N MET A 114 -7.81 -11.87 -12.97
CA MET A 114 -8.86 -10.82 -13.00
C MET A 114 -9.58 -10.47 -11.70
N HIS A 115 -9.31 -11.14 -10.57
CA HIS A 115 -9.80 -10.66 -9.29
C HIS A 115 -8.87 -9.62 -8.65
N LEU A 116 -9.47 -8.73 -7.85
CA LEU A 116 -8.72 -7.78 -7.03
C LEU A 116 -7.93 -8.50 -5.92
N TYR A 117 -6.83 -7.87 -5.52
CA TYR A 117 -5.97 -8.39 -4.47
C TYR A 117 -5.40 -7.28 -3.59
N GLU A 118 -4.87 -7.68 -2.43
CA GLU A 118 -4.23 -6.80 -1.46
C GLU A 118 -3.06 -7.51 -0.77
N PHE A 119 -1.90 -6.87 -0.70
CA PHE A 119 -0.86 -7.22 0.26
C PHE A 119 -1.03 -6.42 1.55
N LYS A 120 -1.24 -7.10 2.68
CA LYS A 120 -1.15 -6.52 4.01
C LYS A 120 0.21 -6.85 4.62
N LEU A 121 1.12 -5.89 4.56
CA LEU A 121 2.49 -6.03 5.08
C LEU A 121 2.66 -5.05 6.25
N LYS A 122 2.82 -5.58 7.47
CA LYS A 122 2.74 -4.79 8.72
C LYS A 122 1.44 -3.96 8.77
N ASN A 123 1.55 -2.64 8.92
CA ASN A 123 0.42 -1.71 9.01
C ASN A 123 0.11 -1.04 7.67
N HIS A 124 0.51 -1.67 6.56
CA HIS A 124 0.41 -1.10 5.23
C HIS A 124 -0.24 -2.06 4.24
N SER A 125 -1.07 -1.49 3.37
CA SER A 125 -1.76 -2.18 2.28
C SER A 125 -1.21 -1.76 0.91
N PHE A 126 -0.89 -2.74 0.07
CA PHE A 126 -0.50 -2.54 -1.34
C PHE A 126 -1.50 -3.26 -2.24
N GLY A 127 -1.88 -2.66 -3.36
CA GLY A 127 -2.78 -3.29 -4.32
C GLY A 127 -2.83 -2.54 -5.65
N PRO A 128 -3.62 -3.03 -6.62
CA PRO A 128 -3.65 -2.47 -7.96
C PRO A 128 -4.31 -1.08 -8.00
N GLU A 129 -4.00 -0.31 -9.04
CA GLU A 129 -4.74 0.92 -9.34
C GLU A 129 -6.14 0.55 -9.87
N CYS A 130 -7.17 0.74 -9.04
CA CYS A 130 -8.61 0.66 -9.39
C CYS A 130 -9.27 2.04 -9.25
N ASP A 131 -10.46 2.33 -9.80
CA ASP A 131 -11.06 3.67 -9.69
C ASP A 131 -11.23 4.17 -8.24
N GLU A 132 -11.41 3.24 -7.29
CA GLU A 132 -11.57 3.46 -5.85
C GLU A 132 -10.24 3.39 -5.06
N TRP A 133 -9.10 3.26 -5.77
CA TRP A 133 -7.78 2.95 -5.19
C TRP A 133 -7.35 3.92 -4.09
N LYS A 134 -7.75 5.19 -4.19
CA LYS A 134 -7.34 6.23 -3.26
C LYS A 134 -7.73 5.88 -1.83
N GLU A 135 -8.86 5.21 -1.69
CA GLU A 135 -9.46 4.87 -0.41
C GLU A 135 -9.09 3.46 0.03
N MET A 136 -9.00 2.52 -0.91
CA MET A 136 -8.79 1.12 -0.59
C MET A 136 -7.38 0.83 -0.09
N PHE A 137 -6.34 1.17 -0.85
CA PHE A 137 -4.95 0.78 -0.54
C PHE A 137 -4.14 1.97 -0.02
N ASP A 138 -3.13 1.69 0.81
CA ASP A 138 -2.16 2.72 1.21
C ASP A 138 -1.24 3.06 0.04
N TYR A 139 -0.86 2.05 -0.75
CA TYR A 139 0.05 2.20 -1.89
C TYR A 139 -0.41 1.41 -3.12
N PRO A 140 -0.11 1.91 -4.32
CA PRO A 140 -0.17 1.08 -5.50
C PRO A 140 0.95 0.03 -5.47
N ASP A 141 0.71 -1.12 -6.09
CA ASP A 141 1.66 -2.22 -6.26
C ASP A 141 2.64 -2.02 -7.43
N ASN A 142 2.47 -0.96 -8.22
CA ASN A 142 3.38 -0.53 -9.29
C ASN A 142 4.70 0.09 -8.77
N ILE A 143 5.23 -0.48 -7.69
CA ILE A 143 6.43 -0.06 -6.99
C ILE A 143 7.42 -1.21 -6.88
N ARG A 144 8.72 -0.90 -7.03
CA ARG A 144 9.79 -1.88 -6.82
C ARG A 144 9.78 -2.45 -5.41
N ILE A 145 10.01 -3.75 -5.30
CA ILE A 145 10.01 -4.51 -4.05
C ILE A 145 10.95 -3.92 -3.01
N ASP A 146 12.19 -3.57 -3.39
CA ASP A 146 13.13 -2.95 -2.45
C ASP A 146 12.62 -1.65 -1.85
N SER A 147 11.95 -0.85 -2.68
CA SER A 147 11.47 0.48 -2.32
C SER A 147 10.25 0.35 -1.40
N ALA A 148 9.32 -0.53 -1.75
CA ALA A 148 8.17 -0.86 -0.91
C ALA A 148 8.61 -1.38 0.45
N PHE A 149 9.44 -2.42 0.49
CA PHE A 149 9.83 -3.06 1.75
C PHE A 149 10.70 -2.18 2.62
N ASN A 150 11.63 -1.42 2.05
CA ASN A 150 12.42 -0.47 2.84
C ASN A 150 11.55 0.64 3.44
N SER A 151 10.54 1.11 2.71
CA SER A 151 9.68 2.20 3.19
C SER A 151 8.81 1.83 4.40
N ILE A 152 8.46 0.55 4.51
CA ILE A 152 7.66 0.01 5.62
C ILE A 152 8.52 -0.79 6.61
N ASP A 153 9.84 -0.78 6.42
CA ASP A 153 10.81 -1.55 7.21
C ASP A 153 10.54 -3.07 7.21
N PHE A 154 10.01 -3.66 6.14
CA PHE A 154 9.77 -5.11 6.06
C PHE A 154 11.11 -5.88 5.96
N ARG A 155 11.39 -6.74 6.94
CA ARG A 155 12.67 -7.45 7.12
C ARG A 155 12.50 -8.97 7.17
N GLU A 156 13.63 -9.68 7.14
CA GLU A 156 13.67 -11.13 7.38
C GLU A 156 12.95 -11.51 8.67
N GLY A 157 12.15 -12.56 8.61
CA GLY A 157 11.30 -13.02 9.70
C GLY A 157 9.90 -12.39 9.72
N ASP A 158 9.71 -11.23 9.08
CA ASP A 158 8.40 -10.57 9.05
C ASP A 158 7.36 -11.40 8.29
N ILE A 159 6.12 -11.23 8.74
CA ILE A 159 4.94 -11.93 8.21
C ILE A 159 3.95 -10.88 7.69
N GLY A 160 3.32 -11.20 6.58
CA GLY A 160 2.19 -10.46 6.02
C GLY A 160 1.14 -11.40 5.44
N GLU A 161 0.15 -10.80 4.79
CA GLU A 161 -0.91 -11.52 4.09
C GLU A 161 -1.02 -11.01 2.66
N PHE A 162 -1.32 -11.92 1.73
CA PHE A 162 -1.84 -11.60 0.41
C PHE A 162 -3.26 -12.12 0.31
N ILE A 163 -4.20 -11.20 0.20
CA ILE A 163 -5.63 -11.46 0.09
C ILE A 163 -5.97 -11.39 -1.39
N TYR A 164 -6.47 -12.49 -1.92
CA TYR A 164 -6.87 -12.65 -3.31
C TYR A 164 -8.37 -12.85 -3.39
N ASP A 165 -9.01 -12.22 -4.38
CA ASP A 165 -10.46 -12.26 -4.59
C ASP A 165 -11.25 -11.84 -3.35
N PHE A 166 -11.66 -10.57 -3.27
CA PHE A 166 -12.41 -10.08 -2.12
C PHE A 166 -13.82 -10.68 -1.98
N GLY A 167 -14.36 -11.34 -3.01
CA GLY A 167 -15.58 -12.12 -2.91
C GLY A 167 -15.37 -13.38 -2.05
N ASP A 168 -14.37 -14.18 -2.42
CA ASP A 168 -14.05 -15.46 -1.77
C ASP A 168 -13.09 -15.30 -0.55
N ASN A 169 -12.47 -14.13 -0.41
CA ASN A 169 -11.54 -13.75 0.65
C ASN A 169 -10.40 -14.76 0.84
N ILE A 170 -9.72 -15.10 -0.25
CA ILE A 170 -8.68 -16.13 -0.26
C ILE A 170 -7.39 -15.57 0.34
N LYS A 171 -7.02 -16.05 1.53
CA LYS A 171 -5.86 -15.53 2.28
C LYS A 171 -4.62 -16.40 2.15
N HIS A 172 -3.53 -15.74 1.78
CA HIS A 172 -2.19 -16.31 1.73
C HIS A 172 -1.34 -15.69 2.83
N LYS A 173 -0.83 -16.52 3.75
CA LYS A 173 0.18 -16.06 4.70
C LYS A 173 1.53 -15.99 3.99
N ILE A 174 2.17 -14.82 4.03
CA ILE A 174 3.49 -14.58 3.44
C ILE A 174 4.49 -14.40 4.58
N LYS A 175 5.63 -15.08 4.50
CA LYS A 175 6.77 -14.85 5.40
C LYS A 175 8.01 -14.55 4.57
N LEU A 176 8.67 -13.43 4.86
CA LEU A 176 10.00 -13.16 4.31
C LEU A 176 11.01 -13.99 5.10
N VAL A 177 11.62 -14.98 4.44
CA VAL A 177 12.51 -15.94 5.09
C VAL A 177 13.95 -15.45 5.04
N GLU A 178 14.37 -14.88 3.92
CA GLU A 178 15.76 -14.53 3.66
C GLU A 178 15.86 -13.41 2.59
N ILE A 179 16.88 -12.57 2.68
CA ILE A 179 17.27 -11.57 1.68
C ILE A 179 18.71 -11.90 1.24
N LYS A 180 18.84 -12.54 0.07
CA LYS A 180 20.12 -12.94 -0.50
C LYS A 180 20.73 -11.79 -1.29
N LYS A 181 22.04 -11.56 -1.14
CA LYS A 181 22.79 -10.65 -2.01
C LYS A 181 23.48 -11.43 -3.13
N ILE A 182 23.17 -11.10 -4.38
CA ILE A 182 23.83 -11.68 -5.54
C ILE A 182 24.94 -10.72 -5.98
N LYS A 183 26.19 -11.18 -5.93
CA LYS A 183 27.31 -10.46 -6.55
C LYS A 183 27.16 -10.58 -8.06
N ASP A 184 27.00 -9.46 -8.75
CA ASP A 184 27.00 -9.43 -10.21
C ASP A 184 28.37 -9.90 -10.72
N LYS A 185 28.42 -11.04 -11.41
CA LYS A 185 29.67 -11.57 -12.00
C LYS A 185 30.15 -10.78 -13.22
N ASN A 186 29.50 -9.66 -13.55
CA ASN A 186 29.78 -8.84 -14.74
C ASN A 186 30.45 -7.49 -14.44
N GLN A 187 31.13 -7.33 -13.31
CA GLN A 187 32.22 -6.35 -13.24
C GLN A 187 33.43 -6.93 -13.96
N LYS A 188 33.41 -6.87 -15.30
CA LYS A 188 34.66 -6.93 -16.08
C LYS A 188 35.49 -5.72 -15.65
N VAL A 189 36.62 -6.04 -15.05
CA VAL A 189 37.77 -5.18 -14.80
C VAL A 189 37.98 -4.27 -16.02
N SER A 190 37.81 -2.97 -15.80
CA SER A 190 38.39 -1.92 -16.64
C SER A 190 39.74 -1.54 -16.05
#